data_AF-A0A8T0GF44-F1
#
_entry.id   AF-A0A8T0GF44-F1
#
_cell.length_a   1.000
_cell.length_b   1.000
_cell.length_c   1.000
_cell.angle_alpha   90.00
_cell.angle_beta   90.00
_cell.angle_gamma   90.00
#
_symmetry.space_group_name_H-M   'P 1'
#
loop_
_entity.id
_entity.type
_entity.pdbx_description
1 polymer ?
#
loop_
_entity_poly.entity_id
_entity_poly.type
_entity_poly.pdbx_seq_one_letter_code
_entity_poly.pdbx_strand_id
1 'polypeptide(L)'
;MSVGTEIRYGDTMAPDLGWEEELNQGWDRDAIVEEGKKLDLKFQVESEQRPHKVSFYVEKDKAEEVIKTLTEKFKERQLNAKIIYSGGLDLDVLPTGAGKGQALAYLMKKLKAEGRAPGHTLVCGDSGNDAELFTVPDVYGVIVGNAMEELLKWHSEHSGDKSHIYLAKERCAAGILEAMQHFDLQPNVSPRDQARSIGTVGEASQMTASTVAHKVVDYLLLMENWLKGGVDKSDTVFSRLKSSLAPDASYVHAFGIITNPYEEIDTIRELHGVMKEKPFCMWVDRVRVEKMSDTTYLARFDKWEKLGSRFGCAITTALLQTKADTVNGLQWKLIQETWLAGYEGSSPKSDAPKAA
;
A
#
# COMPACT_ATOMS: atom_id res chain seq x y z
N MET A 1 0.94 1.57 17.11
CA MET A 1 0.19 0.66 16.20
C MET A 1 -0.99 0.03 16.94
N SER A 2 -2.09 -0.32 16.25
CA SER A 2 -3.27 -0.95 16.89
C SER A 2 -3.08 -2.44 17.22
N VAL A 3 -2.11 -3.13 16.62
CA VAL A 3 -1.80 -4.55 16.90
C VAL A 3 -3.01 -5.48 16.67
N GLY A 4 -3.79 -5.21 15.61
CA GLY A 4 -4.98 -5.99 15.27
C GLY A 4 -6.23 -5.65 16.09
N THR A 5 -6.23 -4.57 16.86
CA THR A 5 -7.45 -4.12 17.59
C THR A 5 -8.39 -3.26 16.76
N GLU A 6 -8.00 -2.91 15.53
CA GLU A 6 -8.81 -2.07 14.66
C GLU A 6 -8.74 -2.58 13.23
N ILE A 7 -9.90 -2.66 12.56
CA ILE A 7 -10.03 -2.85 11.12
C ILE A 7 -10.74 -1.62 10.58
N ARG A 8 -10.17 -1.01 9.53
CA ARG A 8 -10.68 0.24 8.95
C ARG A 8 -10.74 0.16 7.43
N TYR A 9 -11.74 0.80 6.84
CA TYR A 9 -12.05 0.72 5.42
C TYR A 9 -12.03 2.07 4.72
N GLY A 10 -11.54 2.05 3.46
CA GLY A 10 -11.56 3.19 2.55
C GLY A 10 -10.70 4.37 3.00
N ASP A 11 -10.79 5.49 2.28
CA ASP A 11 -9.99 6.69 2.59
C ASP A 11 -10.47 7.39 3.86
N THR A 12 -11.76 7.22 4.20
CA THR A 12 -12.35 7.78 5.42
C THR A 12 -11.93 7.02 6.68
N MET A 13 -11.19 5.90 6.53
CA MET A 13 -10.74 5.06 7.65
C MET A 13 -11.90 4.64 8.56
N ALA A 14 -13.05 4.33 7.94
CA ALA A 14 -14.28 3.97 8.65
C ALA A 14 -14.08 2.65 9.43
N PRO A 15 -14.43 2.60 10.73
CA PRO A 15 -14.20 1.41 11.54
C PRO A 15 -15.11 0.24 11.14
N ASP A 16 -14.60 -0.99 11.29
CA ASP A 16 -15.43 -2.20 11.26
C ASP A 16 -16.16 -2.36 12.60
N LEU A 17 -17.44 -1.98 12.62
CA LEU A 17 -18.26 -2.07 13.83
C LEU A 17 -18.48 -3.52 14.31
N GLY A 18 -18.43 -4.50 13.40
CA GLY A 18 -18.55 -5.91 13.78
C GLY A 18 -17.30 -6.41 14.49
N TRP A 19 -16.12 -5.95 14.08
CA TRP A 19 -14.87 -6.24 14.78
C TRP A 19 -14.81 -5.55 16.14
N GLU A 20 -15.24 -4.28 16.22
CA GLU A 20 -15.31 -3.54 17.48
C GLU A 20 -16.21 -4.26 18.50
N GLU A 21 -17.38 -4.75 18.06
CA GLU A 21 -18.29 -5.49 18.94
C GLU A 21 -17.72 -6.84 19.40
N GLU A 22 -16.98 -7.55 18.55
CA GLU A 22 -16.28 -8.78 18.95
C GLU A 22 -15.26 -8.49 20.06
N LEU A 23 -14.53 -7.38 19.97
CA LEU A 23 -13.53 -6.98 20.95
C LEU A 23 -14.11 -6.43 22.26
N ASN A 24 -15.36 -5.94 22.25
CA ASN A 24 -16.05 -5.47 23.45
C ASN A 24 -16.35 -6.61 24.45
N GLN A 25 -16.39 -7.87 23.99
CA GLN A 25 -16.82 -9.00 24.80
C GLN A 25 -15.83 -9.34 25.93
N GLY A 26 -16.13 -8.86 27.14
CA GLY A 26 -15.34 -9.12 28.35
C GLY A 26 -14.04 -8.31 28.44
N TRP A 27 -13.93 -7.25 27.64
CA TRP A 27 -12.84 -6.28 27.73
C TRP A 27 -13.18 -5.18 28.73
N ASP A 28 -12.31 -4.98 29.73
CA ASP A 28 -12.40 -3.88 30.70
C ASP A 28 -11.08 -3.11 30.72
N ARG A 29 -11.01 -2.05 29.92
CA ARG A 29 -9.82 -1.22 29.78
C ARG A 29 -9.39 -0.57 31.09
N ASP A 30 -10.35 -0.12 31.89
CA ASP A 30 -10.07 0.62 33.11
C ASP A 30 -9.45 -0.28 34.17
N ALA A 31 -9.92 -1.54 34.26
CA ALA A 31 -9.29 -2.55 35.10
C ALA A 31 -7.83 -2.82 34.69
N ILE A 32 -7.52 -2.90 33.38
CA ILE A 32 -6.14 -3.08 32.90
C ILE A 32 -5.25 -1.90 33.28
N VAL A 33 -5.75 -0.67 33.09
CA VAL A 33 -5.04 0.56 33.48
C VAL A 33 -4.79 0.59 35.00
N GLU A 34 -5.76 0.16 35.80
CA GLU A 34 -5.64 0.07 37.25
C GLU A 34 -4.54 -0.91 37.67
N GLU A 35 -4.50 -2.12 37.09
CA GLU A 35 -3.45 -3.10 37.38
C GLU A 35 -2.07 -2.61 36.94
N GLY A 36 -1.96 -1.94 35.79
CA GLY A 36 -0.71 -1.33 35.34
C GLY A 36 -0.18 -0.25 36.31
N LYS A 37 -1.08 0.57 36.87
CA LYS A 37 -0.72 1.58 37.88
C LYS A 37 -0.27 0.96 39.21
N LYS A 38 -0.91 -0.12 39.65
CA LYS A 38 -0.53 -0.84 40.89
C LYS A 38 0.90 -1.40 40.81
N LEU A 39 1.35 -1.74 39.61
CA LEU A 39 2.70 -2.23 39.32
C LEU A 39 3.70 -1.12 38.95
N ASP A 40 3.30 0.15 39.03
CA ASP A 40 4.10 1.32 38.63
C ASP A 40 4.67 1.21 37.19
N LEU A 41 3.89 0.63 36.27
CA LEU A 41 4.29 0.49 34.89
C LEU A 41 4.20 1.84 34.16
N LYS A 42 5.25 2.15 33.39
CA LYS A 42 5.27 3.36 32.57
C LYS A 42 4.41 3.15 31.33
N PHE A 43 3.34 3.94 31.19
CA PHE A 43 2.54 3.96 29.97
C PHE A 43 3.35 4.45 28.77
N GLN A 44 3.05 3.88 27.60
CA GLN A 44 3.50 4.46 26.34
C GLN A 44 2.75 5.77 26.03
N VAL A 45 3.27 6.51 25.04
CA VAL A 45 2.66 7.76 24.56
C VAL A 45 1.16 7.58 24.22
N GLU A 46 0.38 8.66 24.31
CA GLU A 46 -1.06 8.63 24.08
C GLU A 46 -1.46 8.06 22.72
N SER A 47 -0.64 8.30 21.69
CA SER A 47 -0.83 7.75 20.35
C SER A 47 -0.68 6.23 20.26
N GLU A 48 -0.25 5.54 21.32
CA GLU A 48 -0.23 4.08 21.43
C GLU A 48 -1.39 3.53 22.27
N GLN A 49 -2.09 4.36 23.02
CA GLN A 49 -3.27 3.92 23.77
C GLN A 49 -4.49 3.87 22.83
N ARG A 50 -5.29 2.80 22.90
CA ARG A 50 -6.53 2.65 22.12
C ARG A 50 -7.69 2.18 22.99
N PRO A 51 -8.94 2.22 22.48
CA PRO A 51 -10.09 1.66 23.20
C PRO A 51 -9.89 0.19 23.60
N HIS A 52 -9.30 -0.62 22.72
CA HIS A 52 -9.01 -2.04 22.96
C HIS A 52 -7.51 -2.37 23.10
N LYS A 53 -6.68 -1.38 23.45
CA LYS A 53 -5.25 -1.57 23.73
C LYS A 53 -4.76 -0.67 24.85
N VAL A 54 -4.03 -1.26 25.80
CA VAL A 54 -3.25 -0.54 26.80
C VAL A 54 -1.78 -0.93 26.66
N SER A 55 -0.91 0.06 26.47
CA SER A 55 0.51 -0.18 26.19
C SER A 55 1.41 0.37 27.29
N PHE A 56 2.43 -0.40 27.66
CA PHE A 56 3.44 -0.07 28.66
C PHE A 56 4.85 -0.22 28.08
N TYR A 57 5.82 0.44 28.71
CA TYR A 57 7.25 0.18 28.53
C TYR A 57 7.73 -0.72 29.67
N VAL A 58 8.29 -1.87 29.31
CA VAL A 58 8.83 -2.87 30.25
C VAL A 58 10.17 -3.37 29.72
N GLU A 59 11.23 -3.13 30.47
CA GLU A 59 12.58 -3.58 30.11
C GLU A 59 12.68 -5.11 30.06
N LYS A 60 13.53 -5.62 29.16
CA LYS A 60 13.67 -7.07 28.87
C LYS A 60 13.98 -7.93 30.09
N ASP A 61 14.73 -7.40 31.06
CA ASP A 61 15.09 -8.09 32.30
C ASP A 61 13.90 -8.24 33.27
N LYS A 62 12.89 -7.36 33.18
CA LYS A 62 11.68 -7.37 34.02
C LYS A 62 10.46 -7.98 33.34
N ALA A 63 10.51 -8.16 32.02
CA ALA A 63 9.37 -8.56 31.20
C ALA A 63 8.70 -9.85 31.69
N GLU A 64 9.48 -10.89 31.99
CA GLU A 64 8.93 -12.19 32.42
C GLU A 64 8.14 -12.10 33.74
N GLU A 65 8.69 -11.38 34.73
CA GLU A 65 8.05 -11.18 36.03
C GLU A 65 6.77 -10.34 35.91
N VAL A 66 6.82 -9.25 35.15
CA VAL A 66 5.67 -8.36 34.93
C VAL A 66 4.55 -9.08 34.18
N ILE A 67 4.88 -9.81 33.10
CA ILE A 67 3.92 -10.59 32.31
C ILE A 67 3.24 -11.64 33.19
N LYS A 68 4.02 -12.37 34.00
CA LYS A 68 3.47 -13.37 34.92
C LYS A 68 2.50 -12.73 35.92
N THR A 69 2.91 -11.64 36.55
CA THR A 69 2.10 -10.93 37.57
C THR A 69 0.80 -10.39 36.98
N LEU A 70 0.86 -9.72 35.84
CA LEU A 70 -0.34 -9.21 35.14
C LEU A 70 -1.27 -10.37 34.74
N THR A 71 -0.72 -11.47 34.22
CA THR A 71 -1.51 -12.65 33.83
C THR A 71 -2.26 -13.25 35.02
N GLU A 72 -1.64 -13.34 36.20
CA GLU A 72 -2.28 -13.80 37.42
C GLU A 72 -3.40 -12.83 37.86
N LYS A 73 -3.14 -11.51 37.83
CA LYS A 73 -4.15 -10.49 38.16
C LYS A 73 -5.35 -10.50 37.22
N PHE A 74 -5.12 -10.66 35.92
CA PHE A 74 -6.20 -10.75 34.94
C PHE A 74 -7.06 -11.99 35.17
N LYS A 75 -6.45 -13.13 35.53
CA LYS A 75 -7.19 -14.35 35.90
C LYS A 75 -8.00 -14.16 37.18
N GLU A 76 -7.43 -13.57 38.23
CA GLU A 76 -8.13 -13.28 39.49
C GLU A 76 -9.37 -12.41 39.28
N ARG A 77 -9.27 -11.43 38.38
CA ARG A 77 -10.36 -10.49 38.05
C ARG A 77 -11.25 -10.96 36.91
N GLN A 78 -11.01 -12.15 36.34
CA GLN A 78 -11.75 -12.69 35.18
C GLN A 78 -11.76 -11.75 33.97
N LEU A 79 -10.64 -11.06 33.72
CA LEU A 79 -10.47 -10.17 32.58
C LEU A 79 -10.09 -10.99 31.33
N ASN A 80 -10.81 -10.81 30.23
CA ASN A 80 -10.49 -11.43 28.94
C ASN A 80 -9.40 -10.61 28.23
N ALA A 81 -8.19 -10.66 28.77
CA ALA A 81 -7.03 -9.97 28.22
C ALA A 81 -5.90 -10.94 27.87
N LYS A 82 -5.11 -10.59 26.86
CA LYS A 82 -3.83 -11.22 26.53
C LYS A 82 -2.74 -10.17 26.47
N ILE A 83 -1.50 -10.61 26.66
CA ILE A 83 -0.32 -9.75 26.69
C ILE A 83 0.57 -10.11 25.50
N ILE A 84 0.98 -9.10 24.75
CA ILE A 84 1.96 -9.20 23.66
C ILE A 84 3.17 -8.38 24.06
N TYR A 85 4.34 -9.01 24.02
CA TYR A 85 5.62 -8.35 24.28
C TYR A 85 6.47 -8.36 23.00
N SER A 86 6.97 -7.20 22.59
CA SER A 86 7.74 -7.04 21.34
C SER A 86 8.81 -5.97 21.45
N GLY A 87 9.81 -6.01 20.57
CA GLY A 87 10.85 -4.98 20.49
C GLY A 87 11.77 -4.88 21.71
N GLY A 88 11.69 -5.84 22.64
CA GLY A 88 12.47 -5.83 23.88
C GLY A 88 12.11 -4.71 24.85
N LEU A 89 10.97 -4.03 24.64
CA LEU A 89 10.53 -2.90 25.47
C LEU A 89 8.99 -2.75 25.52
N ASP A 90 8.30 -3.06 24.43
CA ASP A 90 6.87 -2.78 24.29
C ASP A 90 6.02 -3.92 24.86
N LEU A 91 5.15 -3.62 25.83
CA LEU A 91 4.17 -4.54 26.38
C LEU A 91 2.76 -4.03 26.09
N ASP A 92 2.05 -4.72 25.21
CA ASP A 92 0.67 -4.43 24.81
C ASP A 92 -0.30 -5.40 25.49
N VAL A 93 -1.34 -4.85 26.13
CA VAL A 93 -2.46 -5.62 26.67
C VAL A 93 -3.68 -5.38 25.79
N LEU A 94 -4.25 -6.46 25.27
CA LEU A 94 -5.36 -6.48 24.32
C LEU A 94 -6.46 -7.44 24.79
N PRO A 95 -7.70 -7.38 24.27
CA PRO A 95 -8.68 -8.43 24.44
C PRO A 95 -8.13 -9.80 24.01
N THR A 96 -8.53 -10.88 24.66
CA THR A 96 -8.07 -12.25 24.33
C THR A 96 -8.32 -12.60 22.85
N GLY A 97 -9.46 -12.17 22.29
CA GLY A 97 -9.81 -12.37 20.88
C GLY A 97 -9.16 -11.39 19.90
N ALA A 98 -8.39 -10.39 20.37
CA ALA A 98 -7.71 -9.43 19.49
C ALA A 98 -6.41 -10.01 18.91
N GLY A 99 -5.60 -9.17 18.26
CA GLY A 99 -4.30 -9.53 17.69
C GLY A 99 -4.33 -9.61 16.17
N LYS A 100 -3.16 -9.47 15.53
CA LYS A 100 -3.05 -9.41 14.07
C LYS A 100 -3.58 -10.69 13.40
N GLY A 101 -3.31 -11.86 13.97
CA GLY A 101 -3.81 -13.14 13.44
C GLY A 101 -5.34 -13.27 13.55
N GLN A 102 -5.92 -12.90 14.69
CA GLN A 102 -7.38 -12.95 14.88
C GLN A 102 -8.11 -11.93 13.99
N ALA A 103 -7.59 -10.71 13.87
CA ALA A 103 -8.13 -9.71 12.96
C ALA A 103 -8.09 -10.19 11.51
N LEU A 104 -7.00 -10.85 11.09
CA LEU A 104 -6.91 -11.45 9.75
C LEU A 104 -7.94 -12.57 9.57
N ALA A 105 -8.07 -13.48 10.53
CA ALA A 105 -9.04 -14.57 10.47
C ALA A 105 -10.49 -14.04 10.38
N TYR A 106 -10.84 -13.03 11.17
CA TYR A 106 -12.12 -12.33 11.08
C TYR A 106 -12.33 -11.72 9.68
N LEU A 107 -11.32 -11.00 9.17
CA LEU A 107 -11.41 -10.34 7.86
C LEU A 107 -11.57 -11.37 6.72
N MET A 108 -10.80 -12.46 6.72
CA MET A 108 -10.91 -13.53 5.73
C MET A 108 -12.29 -14.20 5.77
N LYS A 109 -12.82 -14.48 6.97
CA LYS A 109 -14.17 -15.03 7.15
C LYS A 109 -15.24 -14.10 6.59
N LYS A 110 -15.13 -12.80 6.89
CA LYS A 110 -16.07 -11.77 6.40
C LYS A 110 -16.02 -11.63 4.89
N LEU A 111 -14.84 -11.48 4.30
CA LEU A 111 -14.66 -11.40 2.85
C LEU A 111 -15.19 -12.65 2.13
N LYS A 112 -14.97 -13.84 2.70
CA LYS A 112 -15.54 -15.09 2.17
C LYS A 112 -17.06 -15.09 2.21
N ALA A 113 -17.69 -14.65 3.30
CA ALA A 113 -19.14 -14.54 3.41
C ALA A 113 -19.74 -13.53 2.42
N GLU A 114 -19.00 -12.49 2.06
CA GLU A 114 -19.38 -11.49 1.03
C GLU A 114 -19.10 -11.96 -0.41
N GLY A 115 -18.58 -13.18 -0.63
CA GLY A 115 -18.21 -13.67 -1.96
C GLY A 115 -16.95 -13.02 -2.54
N ARG A 116 -16.11 -12.45 -1.67
CA ARG A 116 -14.89 -11.68 -1.98
C ARG A 116 -13.64 -12.31 -1.38
N ALA A 117 -13.63 -13.63 -1.22
CA ALA A 117 -12.47 -14.35 -0.68
C ALA A 117 -11.22 -14.07 -1.55
N PRO A 118 -10.08 -13.71 -0.94
CA PRO A 118 -8.84 -13.54 -1.68
C PRO A 118 -8.39 -14.88 -2.28
N GLY A 119 -7.84 -14.86 -3.50
CA GLY A 119 -7.27 -16.06 -4.12
C GLY A 119 -5.97 -16.51 -3.42
N HIS A 120 -5.18 -15.55 -2.96
CA HIS A 120 -3.98 -15.77 -2.16
C HIS A 120 -3.89 -14.69 -1.07
N THR A 121 -3.34 -15.05 0.09
CA THR A 121 -3.07 -14.13 1.20
C THR A 121 -1.60 -14.22 1.55
N LEU A 122 -0.88 -13.11 1.51
CA LEU A 122 0.51 -13.03 1.98
C LEU A 122 0.54 -12.17 3.25
N VAL A 123 1.01 -12.74 4.36
CA VAL A 123 1.27 -12.03 5.61
C VAL A 123 2.75 -11.69 5.70
N CYS A 124 3.07 -10.48 6.17
CA CYS A 124 4.43 -9.99 6.27
C CYS A 124 4.69 -9.56 7.71
N GLY A 125 5.73 -10.10 8.34
CA GLY A 125 6.05 -9.84 9.73
C GLY A 125 7.52 -9.54 9.97
N ASP A 126 7.79 -8.69 10.95
CA ASP A 126 9.13 -8.33 11.39
C ASP A 126 9.32 -8.43 12.92
N SER A 127 8.25 -8.51 13.71
CA SER A 127 8.33 -8.52 15.18
C SER A 127 7.40 -9.56 15.83
N GLY A 128 7.51 -9.72 17.15
CA GLY A 128 6.76 -10.74 17.88
C GLY A 128 5.23 -10.60 17.79
N ASN A 129 4.72 -9.38 17.58
CA ASN A 129 3.29 -9.15 17.42
C ASN A 129 2.72 -9.67 16.08
N ASP A 130 3.59 -10.05 15.13
CA ASP A 130 3.22 -10.65 13.85
C ASP A 130 3.14 -12.18 13.91
N ALA A 131 3.66 -12.82 14.96
CA ALA A 131 3.75 -14.28 15.07
C ALA A 131 2.40 -14.99 14.81
N GLU A 132 1.30 -14.42 15.32
CA GLU A 132 -0.04 -14.98 15.12
C GLU A 132 -0.53 -14.93 13.66
N LEU A 133 0.02 -14.06 12.81
CA LEU A 133 -0.35 -14.01 11.40
C LEU A 133 0.03 -15.32 10.68
N PHE A 134 1.17 -15.89 11.04
CA PHE A 134 1.74 -17.07 10.41
C PHE A 134 1.03 -18.38 10.80
N THR A 135 0.15 -18.35 11.81
CA THR A 135 -0.64 -19.50 12.25
C THR A 135 -2.04 -19.51 11.63
N VAL A 136 -2.44 -18.45 10.93
CA VAL A 136 -3.73 -18.38 10.22
C VAL A 136 -3.71 -19.36 9.04
N PRO A 137 -4.73 -20.23 8.88
CA PRO A 137 -4.81 -21.13 7.73
C PRO A 137 -4.92 -20.39 6.40
N ASP A 138 -4.51 -21.05 5.31
CA ASP A 138 -4.63 -20.55 3.93
C ASP A 138 -3.89 -19.22 3.66
N VAL A 139 -2.75 -19.01 4.32
CA VAL A 139 -1.85 -17.88 4.10
C VAL A 139 -0.45 -18.33 3.70
N TYR A 140 0.20 -17.54 2.86
CA TYR A 140 1.66 -17.50 2.74
C TYR A 140 2.20 -16.50 3.75
N GLY A 141 3.37 -16.76 4.30
CA GLY A 141 4.03 -15.89 5.26
C GLY A 141 5.42 -15.49 4.81
N VAL A 142 5.80 -14.24 5.06
CA VAL A 142 7.19 -13.80 4.98
C VAL A 142 7.64 -13.15 6.28
N ILE A 143 8.77 -13.63 6.78
CA ILE A 143 9.55 -12.97 7.82
C ILE A 143 10.67 -12.22 7.10
N VAL A 144 10.65 -10.89 7.17
CA VAL A 144 11.59 -10.04 6.44
C VAL A 144 13.01 -10.12 7.02
N GLY A 145 14.05 -9.87 6.22
CA GLY A 145 15.45 -10.01 6.62
C GLY A 145 15.93 -9.06 7.72
N ASN A 146 15.08 -8.13 8.17
CA ASN A 146 15.29 -7.27 9.33
C ASN A 146 14.40 -7.63 10.53
N ALA A 147 13.86 -8.85 10.58
CA ALA A 147 13.03 -9.31 11.68
C ALA A 147 13.79 -9.34 13.01
N MET A 148 13.06 -9.06 14.09
CA MET A 148 13.55 -9.05 15.46
C MET A 148 13.72 -10.47 16.02
N GLU A 149 14.56 -10.60 17.04
CA GLU A 149 14.93 -11.88 17.64
C GLU A 149 13.72 -12.69 18.11
N GLU A 150 12.68 -12.04 18.65
CA GLU A 150 11.51 -12.73 19.18
C GLU A 150 10.69 -13.44 18.09
N LEU A 151 10.58 -12.87 16.88
CA LEU A 151 9.86 -13.51 15.77
C LEU A 151 10.69 -14.66 15.19
N LEU A 152 12.00 -14.48 15.10
CA LEU A 152 12.92 -15.54 14.66
C LEU A 152 12.94 -16.71 15.66
N LYS A 153 12.93 -16.41 16.95
CA LYS A 153 12.83 -17.41 18.03
C LYS A 153 11.50 -18.15 17.94
N TRP A 154 10.37 -17.43 17.85
CA TRP A 154 9.06 -18.02 17.64
C TRP A 154 9.06 -18.96 16.43
N HIS A 155 9.60 -18.50 15.29
CA HIS A 155 9.70 -19.31 14.08
C HIS A 155 10.57 -20.55 14.30
N SER A 156 11.68 -20.48 15.04
CA SER A 156 12.54 -21.62 15.33
C SER A 156 11.88 -22.67 16.24
N GLU A 157 11.14 -22.22 17.26
CA GLU A 157 10.54 -23.05 18.30
C GLU A 157 9.19 -23.66 17.87
N HIS A 158 8.45 -22.98 16.97
CA HIS A 158 7.17 -23.45 16.49
C HIS A 158 7.32 -24.84 15.86
N SER A 159 6.57 -25.84 16.34
CA SER A 159 6.78 -27.25 15.97
C SER A 159 5.89 -27.76 14.82
N GLY A 160 5.30 -26.86 14.04
CA GLY A 160 4.39 -27.16 12.92
C GLY A 160 5.06 -27.19 11.55
N ASP A 161 4.24 -27.46 10.52
CA ASP A 161 4.63 -27.21 9.13
C ASP A 161 4.90 -25.71 8.93
N LYS A 162 6.00 -25.40 8.25
CA LYS A 162 6.46 -24.04 7.94
C LYS A 162 6.69 -23.86 6.44
N SER A 163 6.23 -24.80 5.62
CA SER A 163 6.38 -24.75 4.16
C SER A 163 5.73 -23.51 3.54
N HIS A 164 4.72 -22.94 4.21
CA HIS A 164 4.07 -21.70 3.84
C HIS A 164 4.79 -20.43 4.33
N ILE A 165 5.87 -20.54 5.12
CA ILE A 165 6.62 -19.42 5.68
C ILE A 165 7.98 -19.30 5.02
N TYR A 166 8.25 -18.14 4.43
CA TYR A 166 9.53 -17.81 3.83
C TYR A 166 10.36 -16.88 4.73
N LEU A 167 11.61 -17.27 5.01
CA LEU A 167 12.61 -16.40 5.65
C LEU A 167 13.35 -15.62 4.55
N ALA A 168 12.99 -14.35 4.37
CA ALA A 168 13.60 -13.50 3.36
C ALA A 168 15.02 -13.09 3.77
N LYS A 169 15.91 -12.96 2.77
CA LYS A 169 17.24 -12.37 2.96
C LYS A 169 17.16 -10.85 2.88
N GLU A 170 16.30 -10.36 2.02
CA GLU A 170 16.09 -8.94 1.81
C GLU A 170 15.27 -8.30 2.93
N ARG A 171 15.55 -7.01 3.17
CA ARG A 171 14.95 -6.25 4.27
C ARG A 171 13.70 -5.50 3.81
N CYS A 172 12.77 -5.26 4.73
CA CYS A 172 11.59 -4.43 4.53
C CYS A 172 10.78 -4.86 3.27
N ALA A 173 10.36 -3.91 2.43
CA ALA A 173 9.57 -4.17 1.23
C ALA A 173 10.28 -5.07 0.21
N ALA A 174 11.62 -5.07 0.16
CA ALA A 174 12.36 -5.96 -0.73
C ALA A 174 12.19 -7.43 -0.32
N GLY A 175 12.11 -7.72 0.99
CA GLY A 175 11.80 -9.06 1.50
C GLY A 175 10.39 -9.53 1.15
N ILE A 176 9.42 -8.60 1.10
CA ILE A 176 8.05 -8.90 0.63
C ILE A 176 8.08 -9.32 -0.83
N LEU A 177 8.80 -8.57 -1.70
CA LEU A 177 8.95 -8.92 -3.11
C LEU A 177 9.67 -10.27 -3.29
N GLU A 178 10.72 -10.53 -2.52
CA GLU A 178 11.43 -11.82 -2.52
C GLU A 178 10.47 -12.99 -2.22
N ALA A 179 9.58 -12.85 -1.24
CA ALA A 179 8.58 -13.86 -0.91
C ALA A 179 7.51 -13.99 -1.99
N MET A 180 7.04 -12.90 -2.58
CA MET A 180 6.11 -12.96 -3.72
C MET A 180 6.73 -13.71 -4.90
N GLN A 181 8.04 -13.57 -5.13
CA GLN A 181 8.76 -14.35 -6.15
C GLN A 181 8.89 -15.82 -5.75
N HIS A 182 9.22 -16.09 -4.48
CA HIS A 182 9.35 -17.45 -3.96
C HIS A 182 8.05 -18.27 -4.08
N PHE A 183 6.91 -17.66 -3.73
CA PHE A 183 5.59 -18.30 -3.77
C PHE A 183 4.87 -18.12 -5.11
N ASP A 184 5.52 -17.52 -6.11
CA ASP A 184 4.94 -17.21 -7.44
C ASP A 184 3.61 -16.42 -7.38
N LEU A 185 3.53 -15.46 -6.45
CA LEU A 185 2.36 -14.59 -6.27
C LEU A 185 2.36 -13.45 -7.28
N GLN A 186 1.69 -13.65 -8.41
CA GLN A 186 1.65 -12.68 -9.50
C GLN A 186 0.72 -11.48 -9.23
N PRO A 187 1.09 -10.25 -9.64
CA PRO A 187 2.40 -9.86 -10.17
C PRO A 187 3.45 -9.74 -9.05
N ASN A 188 4.62 -10.36 -9.24
CA ASN A 188 5.74 -10.32 -8.27
C ASN A 188 6.93 -9.45 -8.72
N VAL A 189 6.73 -8.68 -9.79
CA VAL A 189 7.69 -7.67 -10.29
C VAL A 189 6.95 -6.35 -10.46
N SER A 190 7.49 -5.30 -9.86
CA SER A 190 7.00 -3.94 -10.03
C SER A 190 6.97 -3.56 -11.53
N PRO A 191 5.91 -2.92 -12.04
CA PRO A 191 5.88 -2.41 -13.41
C PRO A 191 7.07 -1.50 -13.76
N ARG A 192 7.69 -0.86 -12.75
CA ARG A 192 8.91 -0.05 -12.91
C ARG A 192 10.15 -0.89 -13.22
N ASP A 193 10.21 -2.10 -12.67
CA ASP A 193 11.39 -2.98 -12.70
C ASP A 193 11.30 -4.08 -13.76
N GLN A 194 10.16 -4.19 -14.45
CA GLN A 194 10.00 -5.10 -15.58
C GLN A 194 11.00 -4.72 -16.69
N ALA A 195 11.98 -5.61 -16.92
CA ALA A 195 12.90 -5.50 -18.05
C ALA A 195 12.05 -5.39 -19.32
N ARG A 196 12.18 -4.27 -20.03
CA ARG A 196 11.28 -3.90 -21.13
C ARG A 196 11.29 -4.95 -22.24
N SER A 197 10.39 -5.93 -22.14
CA SER A 197 9.68 -6.40 -23.31
C SER A 197 8.82 -5.22 -23.74
N ILE A 198 9.27 -4.53 -24.78
CA ILE A 198 8.45 -3.64 -25.59
C ILE A 198 7.21 -4.46 -25.95
N GLY A 199 6.14 -4.33 -25.16
CA GLY A 199 5.00 -5.24 -25.17
C GLY A 199 4.58 -5.57 -26.60
N THR A 200 4.57 -6.86 -26.91
CA THR A 200 3.82 -7.44 -28.01
C THR A 200 2.36 -7.04 -27.83
N VAL A 201 1.68 -6.80 -28.95
CA VAL A 201 0.24 -6.54 -29.00
C VAL A 201 -0.46 -7.70 -28.29
N GLY A 202 -0.87 -7.48 -27.04
CA GLY A 202 -1.66 -8.45 -26.31
C GLY A 202 -3.02 -8.56 -26.98
N GLU A 203 -3.46 -9.78 -27.27
CA GLU A 203 -4.80 -10.04 -27.79
C GLU A 203 -5.83 -9.29 -26.96
N ALA A 204 -6.79 -8.65 -27.65
CA ALA A 204 -7.90 -7.90 -27.08
C ALA A 204 -8.81 -8.82 -26.26
N SER A 205 -8.33 -9.23 -25.09
CA SER A 205 -9.10 -9.84 -24.03
C SER A 205 -9.87 -8.74 -23.31
N GLN A 206 -11.06 -9.09 -22.83
CA GLN A 206 -12.03 -8.16 -22.25
C GLN A 206 -11.39 -7.32 -21.14
N MET A 207 -11.36 -6.00 -21.30
CA MET A 207 -10.69 -5.12 -20.35
C MET A 207 -11.39 -5.10 -19.00
N THR A 208 -10.64 -5.40 -17.94
CA THR A 208 -11.10 -5.27 -16.56
C THR A 208 -10.66 -3.92 -15.98
N ALA A 209 -11.29 -3.49 -14.88
CA ALA A 209 -10.87 -2.31 -14.13
C ALA A 209 -9.38 -2.40 -13.70
N SER A 210 -8.92 -3.59 -13.30
CA SER A 210 -7.52 -3.85 -12.95
C SER A 210 -6.59 -3.68 -14.16
N THR A 211 -6.95 -4.22 -15.33
CA THR A 211 -6.15 -4.06 -16.56
C THR A 211 -6.05 -2.61 -16.99
N VAL A 212 -7.13 -1.83 -16.85
CA VAL A 212 -7.12 -0.39 -17.13
C VAL A 212 -6.21 0.35 -16.14
N ALA A 213 -6.28 0.02 -14.84
CA ALA A 213 -5.40 0.61 -13.83
C ALA A 213 -3.92 0.36 -14.14
N HIS A 214 -3.54 -0.86 -14.52
CA HIS A 214 -2.18 -1.17 -14.95
C HIS A 214 -1.74 -0.33 -16.15
N LYS A 215 -2.60 -0.14 -17.14
CA LYS A 215 -2.27 0.68 -18.32
C LYS A 215 -2.11 2.17 -18.00
N VAL A 216 -2.81 2.69 -17.00
CA VAL A 216 -2.58 4.04 -16.47
C VAL A 216 -1.17 4.15 -15.89
N VAL A 217 -0.78 3.17 -15.07
CA VAL A 217 0.58 3.09 -14.50
C VAL A 217 1.62 3.01 -15.62
N ASP A 218 1.44 2.13 -16.59
CA ASP A 218 2.38 1.93 -17.71
C ASP A 218 2.57 3.20 -18.55
N TYR A 219 1.49 3.94 -18.83
CA TYR A 219 1.55 5.20 -19.57
C TYR A 219 2.43 6.23 -18.84
N LEU A 220 2.25 6.37 -17.52
CA LEU A 220 3.00 7.34 -16.72
C LEU A 220 4.46 6.91 -16.51
N LEU A 221 4.71 5.61 -16.34
CA LEU A 221 6.08 5.08 -16.30
C LEU A 221 6.78 5.25 -17.65
N LEU A 222 6.06 5.13 -18.77
CA LEU A 222 6.62 5.40 -20.10
C LEU A 222 6.97 6.87 -20.26
N MET A 223 6.12 7.79 -19.79
CA MET A 223 6.42 9.22 -19.75
C MET A 223 7.66 9.54 -18.92
N GLU A 224 7.74 9.01 -17.69
CA GLU A 224 8.91 9.20 -16.83
C GLU A 224 10.19 8.68 -17.51
N ASN A 225 10.12 7.48 -18.07
CA ASN A 225 11.24 6.87 -18.77
C ASN A 225 11.68 7.68 -19.99
N TRP A 226 10.73 8.28 -20.72
CA TRP A 226 11.03 9.19 -21.82
C TRP A 226 11.79 10.43 -21.33
N LEU A 227 11.28 11.09 -20.29
CA LEU A 227 11.89 12.28 -19.69
C LEU A 227 13.28 12.01 -19.11
N LYS A 228 13.50 10.82 -18.54
CA LYS A 228 14.81 10.38 -18.02
C LYS A 228 15.75 9.86 -19.11
N GLY A 229 15.28 9.72 -20.35
CA GLY A 229 16.05 9.11 -21.43
C GLY A 229 16.35 7.63 -21.18
N GLY A 230 15.52 6.98 -20.35
CA GLY A 230 15.65 5.57 -20.02
C GLY A 230 15.17 4.64 -21.14
N VAL A 231 14.39 5.14 -22.11
CA VAL A 231 14.01 4.46 -23.37
C VAL A 231 14.77 5.05 -24.55
N ASP A 232 14.90 4.29 -25.63
CA ASP A 232 15.46 4.79 -26.89
C ASP A 232 14.64 5.96 -27.45
N LYS A 233 15.34 7.01 -27.93
CA LYS A 233 14.72 8.13 -28.66
C LYS A 233 14.32 7.68 -30.07
N SER A 234 13.28 6.84 -30.16
CA SER A 234 12.80 6.24 -31.41
C SER A 234 11.36 6.65 -31.73
N ASP A 235 11.04 6.71 -33.02
CA ASP A 235 9.67 6.97 -33.50
C ASP A 235 8.68 5.91 -33.01
N THR A 236 9.12 4.66 -32.87
CA THR A 236 8.29 3.56 -32.37
C THR A 236 7.84 3.81 -30.94
N VAL A 237 8.76 4.19 -30.05
CA VAL A 237 8.45 4.47 -28.64
C VAL A 237 7.59 5.73 -28.51
N PHE A 238 7.94 6.79 -29.25
CA PHE A 238 7.16 8.03 -29.24
C PHE A 238 5.73 7.82 -29.78
N SER A 239 5.57 7.04 -30.84
CA SER A 239 4.25 6.72 -31.41
C SER A 239 3.37 5.95 -30.43
N ARG A 240 3.93 5.18 -29.49
CA ARG A 240 3.15 4.53 -28.42
C ARG A 240 2.54 5.54 -27.45
N LEU A 241 3.31 6.55 -27.05
CA LEU A 241 2.83 7.65 -26.23
C LEU A 241 1.72 8.42 -26.95
N LYS A 242 1.96 8.82 -28.21
CA LYS A 242 0.99 9.58 -29.02
C LYS A 242 -0.28 8.80 -29.35
N SER A 243 -0.16 7.53 -29.77
CA SER A 243 -1.32 6.69 -30.11
C SER A 243 -2.22 6.35 -28.93
N SER A 244 -1.70 6.48 -27.70
CA SER A 244 -2.52 6.38 -26.49
C SER A 244 -3.43 7.60 -26.31
N LEU A 245 -3.18 8.72 -26.96
CA LEU A 245 -4.04 9.90 -26.85
C LEU A 245 -5.05 9.92 -28.01
N ALA A 246 -6.31 10.23 -27.71
CA ALA A 246 -7.27 10.47 -28.77
C ALA A 246 -6.97 11.80 -29.48
N PRO A 247 -7.14 11.92 -30.81
CA PRO A 247 -6.91 13.18 -31.52
C PRO A 247 -7.76 14.35 -31.01
N ASP A 248 -8.95 14.06 -30.49
CA ASP A 248 -9.90 14.99 -29.88
C ASP A 248 -9.83 14.98 -28.33
N ALA A 249 -8.70 14.53 -27.75
CA ALA A 249 -8.53 14.51 -26.32
C ALA A 249 -8.46 15.94 -25.75
N SER A 250 -8.91 16.10 -24.50
CA SER A 250 -8.77 17.34 -23.74
C SER A 250 -7.98 17.11 -22.46
N TYR A 251 -7.04 17.99 -22.16
CA TYR A 251 -6.34 18.05 -20.89
C TYR A 251 -6.74 19.35 -20.18
N VAL A 252 -7.47 19.22 -19.07
CA VAL A 252 -7.77 20.32 -18.14
C VAL A 252 -6.69 20.31 -17.05
N HIS A 253 -5.70 21.19 -17.20
CA HIS A 253 -4.58 21.33 -16.28
C HIS A 253 -5.06 21.82 -14.91
N ALA A 254 -4.33 21.47 -13.85
CA ALA A 254 -4.62 21.94 -12.49
C ALA A 254 -4.57 23.48 -12.33
N PHE A 255 -4.00 24.20 -13.29
CA PHE A 255 -3.99 25.66 -13.36
C PHE A 255 -5.19 26.27 -14.12
N GLY A 256 -6.16 25.47 -14.54
CA GLY A 256 -7.35 25.92 -15.27
C GLY A 256 -7.10 26.22 -16.76
N ILE A 257 -5.97 25.76 -17.32
CA ILE A 257 -5.69 25.82 -18.75
C ILE A 257 -6.25 24.55 -19.40
N ILE A 258 -6.83 24.67 -20.60
CA ILE A 258 -7.32 23.53 -21.38
C ILE A 258 -6.48 23.41 -22.65
N THR A 259 -5.94 22.22 -22.90
CA THR A 259 -5.09 21.94 -24.07
C THR A 259 -5.47 20.62 -24.74
N ASN A 260 -4.96 20.39 -25.95
CA ASN A 260 -5.07 19.10 -26.63
C ASN A 260 -3.76 18.31 -26.43
N PRO A 261 -3.74 17.27 -25.58
CA PRO A 261 -2.51 16.54 -25.31
C PRO A 261 -2.00 15.77 -26.54
N TYR A 262 -2.86 15.43 -27.51
CA TYR A 262 -2.43 14.77 -28.75
C TYR A 262 -1.60 15.70 -29.66
N GLU A 263 -1.87 17.00 -29.62
CA GLU A 263 -1.10 18.01 -30.34
C GLU A 263 0.16 18.39 -29.54
N GLU A 264 0.03 18.57 -28.22
CA GLU A 264 1.15 18.95 -27.35
C GLU A 264 2.23 17.87 -27.24
N ILE A 265 1.88 16.60 -27.41
CA ILE A 265 2.85 15.51 -27.27
C ILE A 265 4.01 15.61 -28.26
N ASP A 266 3.82 16.25 -29.42
CA ASP A 266 4.91 16.51 -30.36
C ASP A 266 5.97 17.44 -29.75
N THR A 267 5.59 18.35 -28.85
CA THR A 267 6.55 19.17 -28.07
C THR A 267 7.29 18.35 -27.02
N ILE A 268 6.66 17.29 -26.48
CA ILE A 268 7.26 16.36 -25.51
C ILE A 268 8.38 15.52 -26.16
N ARG A 269 8.38 15.39 -27.50
CA ARG A 269 9.45 14.68 -28.22
C ARG A 269 10.84 15.25 -27.94
N GLU A 270 10.94 16.57 -27.80
CA GLU A 270 12.21 17.25 -27.48
C GLU A 270 12.56 17.21 -25.99
N LEU A 271 11.63 16.80 -25.12
CA LEU A 271 11.86 16.62 -23.69
C LEU A 271 12.50 15.26 -23.36
N HIS A 272 12.86 14.45 -24.35
CA HIS A 272 13.58 13.20 -24.11
C HIS A 272 14.90 13.46 -23.38
N GLY A 273 15.10 12.79 -22.25
CA GLY A 273 16.35 12.87 -21.48
C GLY A 273 16.56 14.15 -20.65
N VAL A 274 15.64 15.12 -20.65
CA VAL A 274 15.80 16.40 -19.89
C VAL A 274 15.88 16.20 -18.37
N MET A 275 15.47 15.03 -17.88
CA MET A 275 15.53 14.62 -16.48
C MET A 275 16.60 13.56 -16.19
N LYS A 276 17.44 13.18 -17.17
CA LYS A 276 18.39 12.06 -17.06
C LYS A 276 19.33 12.18 -15.84
N GLU A 277 19.93 13.35 -15.66
CA GLU A 277 20.88 13.63 -14.58
C GLU A 277 20.21 14.28 -13.35
N LYS A 278 18.88 14.28 -13.29
CA LYS A 278 18.11 14.90 -12.21
C LYS A 278 17.48 13.83 -11.32
N PRO A 279 17.37 14.06 -10.00
CA PRO A 279 16.65 13.17 -9.08
C PRO A 279 15.14 13.33 -9.30
N PHE A 280 14.65 12.80 -10.43
CA PHE A 280 13.27 12.86 -10.88
C PHE A 280 12.61 11.49 -10.80
N CYS A 281 11.40 11.45 -10.26
CA CYS A 281 10.50 10.30 -10.36
C CYS A 281 9.03 10.74 -10.46
N MET A 282 8.24 9.88 -11.12
CA MET A 282 6.79 9.98 -11.16
C MET A 282 6.19 8.67 -10.66
N TRP A 283 5.07 8.73 -9.96
CA TRP A 283 4.31 7.53 -9.61
C TRP A 283 2.83 7.87 -9.44
N VAL A 284 2.01 6.85 -9.33
CA VAL A 284 0.59 7.00 -9.03
C VAL A 284 0.23 6.27 -7.75
N ASP A 285 -0.64 6.88 -6.98
CA ASP A 285 -1.27 6.27 -5.81
C ASP A 285 -2.78 6.22 -5.99
N ARG A 286 -3.44 5.35 -5.20
CA ARG A 286 -4.90 5.29 -5.08
C ARG A 286 -5.65 5.15 -6.42
N VAL A 287 -5.10 4.39 -7.37
CA VAL A 287 -5.75 4.17 -8.66
C VAL A 287 -7.08 3.43 -8.50
N ARG A 288 -8.17 4.09 -8.90
CA ARG A 288 -9.53 3.57 -8.90
C ARG A 288 -10.09 3.65 -10.30
N VAL A 289 -10.66 2.55 -10.77
CA VAL A 289 -11.25 2.48 -12.11
C VAL A 289 -12.68 2.01 -12.01
N GLU A 290 -13.58 2.77 -12.60
CA GLU A 290 -15.00 2.47 -12.74
C GLU A 290 -15.33 2.26 -14.21
N LYS A 291 -16.01 1.15 -14.54
CA LYS A 291 -16.49 0.89 -15.89
C LYS A 291 -17.78 1.70 -16.11
N MET A 292 -17.74 2.66 -17.04
CA MET A 292 -18.87 3.53 -17.37
C MET A 292 -19.75 2.93 -18.47
N SER A 293 -19.14 2.22 -19.41
CA SER A 293 -19.79 1.46 -20.48
C SER A 293 -18.89 0.32 -20.95
N ASP A 294 -19.32 -0.46 -21.95
CA ASP A 294 -18.50 -1.55 -22.49
C ASP A 294 -17.16 -1.13 -23.07
N THR A 295 -17.04 0.14 -23.45
CA THR A 295 -15.82 0.69 -24.07
C THR A 295 -15.22 1.82 -23.26
N THR A 296 -15.87 2.30 -22.20
CA THR A 296 -15.47 3.53 -21.50
C THR A 296 -15.24 3.30 -20.02
N TYR A 297 -14.15 3.85 -19.50
CA TYR A 297 -13.72 3.73 -18.12
C TYR A 297 -13.38 5.11 -17.55
N LEU A 298 -13.73 5.33 -16.29
CA LEU A 298 -13.32 6.48 -15.51
C LEU A 298 -12.23 6.05 -14.52
N ALA A 299 -11.02 6.58 -14.67
CA ALA A 299 -9.92 6.35 -13.75
C ALA A 299 -9.71 7.58 -12.86
N ARG A 300 -9.52 7.37 -11.56
CA ARG A 300 -9.14 8.40 -10.58
C ARG A 300 -7.89 7.95 -9.86
N PHE A 301 -6.89 8.81 -9.76
CA PHE A 301 -5.62 8.49 -9.12
C PHE A 301 -4.88 9.77 -8.74
N ASP A 302 -3.93 9.62 -7.82
CA ASP A 302 -3.05 10.72 -7.43
C ASP A 302 -1.74 10.59 -8.19
N LYS A 303 -1.48 11.56 -9.08
CA LYS A 303 -0.26 11.63 -9.87
C LYS A 303 0.77 12.43 -9.09
N TRP A 304 1.81 11.74 -8.64
CA TRP A 304 2.91 12.35 -7.92
C TRP A 304 4.11 12.56 -8.82
N GLU A 305 4.78 13.69 -8.58
CA GLU A 305 6.05 14.03 -9.20
C GLU A 305 7.02 14.53 -8.13
N LYS A 306 8.26 14.05 -8.18
CA LYS A 306 9.33 14.53 -7.32
C LYS A 306 10.50 14.97 -8.17
N LEU A 307 11.03 16.15 -7.87
CA LEU A 307 12.28 16.66 -8.44
C LEU A 307 13.16 17.20 -7.31
N GLY A 308 14.16 16.43 -6.92
CA GLY A 308 15.00 16.76 -5.76
C GLY A 308 14.18 16.80 -4.48
N SER A 309 14.11 17.96 -3.83
CA SER A 309 13.27 18.19 -2.65
C SER A 309 11.85 18.66 -2.99
N ARG A 310 11.57 19.02 -4.24
CA ARG A 310 10.23 19.48 -4.66
C ARG A 310 9.32 18.28 -4.86
N PHE A 311 8.09 18.41 -4.39
CA PHE A 311 7.07 17.39 -4.40
C PHE A 311 5.78 18.01 -4.91
N GLY A 312 5.19 17.42 -5.95
CA GLY A 312 3.92 17.86 -6.53
C GLY A 312 2.95 16.71 -6.62
N CYS A 313 1.67 17.00 -6.42
CA CYS A 313 0.60 16.00 -6.53
C CYS A 313 -0.64 16.56 -7.19
N ALA A 314 -1.00 15.97 -8.33
CA ALA A 314 -2.23 16.26 -9.03
C ALA A 314 -3.21 15.09 -8.84
N ILE A 315 -4.35 15.37 -8.22
CA ILE A 315 -5.50 14.46 -8.23
C ILE A 315 -6.01 14.45 -9.66
N THR A 316 -5.93 13.30 -10.31
CA THR A 316 -6.20 13.13 -11.73
C THR A 316 -7.45 12.31 -11.93
N THR A 317 -8.37 12.83 -12.75
CA THR A 317 -9.52 12.11 -13.28
C THR A 317 -9.34 11.95 -14.79
N ALA A 318 -9.36 10.70 -15.26
CA ALA A 318 -9.14 10.37 -16.65
C ALA A 318 -10.31 9.57 -17.24
N LEU A 319 -10.79 10.00 -18.41
CA LEU A 319 -11.74 9.23 -19.20
C LEU A 319 -10.96 8.44 -20.26
N LEU A 320 -11.06 7.12 -20.20
CA LEU A 320 -10.36 6.17 -21.05
C LEU A 320 -11.36 5.42 -21.91
N GLN A 321 -11.02 5.19 -23.17
CA GLN A 321 -11.85 4.43 -24.10
C GLN A 321 -11.05 3.29 -24.74
N THR A 322 -11.64 2.10 -24.84
CA THR A 322 -11.03 0.97 -25.55
C THR A 322 -10.84 1.29 -27.02
N LYS A 323 -9.67 0.95 -27.57
CA LYS A 323 -9.36 1.11 -28.98
C LYS A 323 -8.42 0.01 -29.45
N ALA A 324 -8.95 -0.92 -30.23
CA ALA A 324 -8.25 -2.12 -30.69
C ALA A 324 -6.94 -1.82 -31.45
N ASP A 325 -6.89 -0.71 -32.19
CA ASP A 325 -5.73 -0.34 -33.02
C ASP A 325 -4.61 0.39 -32.27
N THR A 326 -4.71 0.52 -30.94
CA THR A 326 -3.66 1.14 -30.12
C THR A 326 -2.81 0.06 -29.47
N VAL A 327 -1.50 0.33 -29.34
CA VAL A 327 -0.56 -0.60 -28.67
C VAL A 327 -1.01 -0.92 -27.23
N ASN A 328 -1.71 0.02 -26.60
CA ASN A 328 -2.21 -0.13 -25.25
C ASN A 328 -3.67 -0.60 -25.18
N GLY A 329 -4.38 -0.78 -26.30
CA GLY A 329 -5.82 -1.13 -26.29
C GLY A 329 -6.74 -0.05 -25.71
N LEU A 330 -6.19 1.12 -25.36
CA LEU A 330 -6.87 2.25 -24.71
C LEU A 330 -6.43 3.56 -25.35
N GLN A 331 -7.36 4.51 -25.39
CA GLN A 331 -7.07 5.91 -25.66
C GLN A 331 -7.58 6.82 -24.52
N TRP A 332 -6.80 7.83 -24.17
CA TRP A 332 -7.17 8.89 -23.24
C TRP A 332 -8.02 9.93 -23.98
N LYS A 333 -9.24 10.18 -23.49
CA LYS A 333 -10.20 11.16 -24.05
C LYS A 333 -10.25 12.45 -23.24
N LEU A 334 -10.14 12.33 -21.93
CA LEU A 334 -10.11 13.46 -21.00
C LEU A 334 -9.06 13.17 -19.93
N ILE A 335 -8.25 14.18 -19.62
CA ILE A 335 -7.39 14.21 -18.44
C ILE A 335 -7.76 15.50 -17.71
N GLN A 336 -8.23 15.39 -16.48
CA GLN A 336 -8.53 16.53 -15.64
C GLN A 336 -7.71 16.43 -14.36
N GLU A 337 -7.02 17.51 -14.02
CA GLU A 337 -6.19 17.57 -12.83
C GLU A 337 -6.64 18.65 -11.87
N THR A 338 -6.42 18.40 -10.59
CA THR A 338 -6.57 19.38 -9.52
C THR A 338 -5.43 19.18 -8.54
N TRP A 339 -4.81 20.26 -8.06
CA TRP A 339 -3.75 20.14 -7.09
C TRP A 339 -4.27 19.54 -5.77
N LEU A 340 -3.51 18.61 -5.20
CA LEU A 340 -3.66 18.26 -3.79
C LEU A 340 -3.16 19.41 -2.95
N ALA A 341 -3.98 19.89 -2.01
CA ALA A 341 -3.64 21.02 -1.16
C ALA A 341 -2.31 20.81 -0.42
N GLY A 342 -1.40 21.78 -0.52
CA GLY A 342 -0.06 21.73 0.07
C GLY A 342 1.00 21.01 -0.80
N TYR A 343 0.61 20.49 -1.97
CA TYR A 343 1.47 19.82 -2.94
C TYR A 343 1.31 20.41 -4.34
N GLU A 344 1.03 21.71 -4.42
CA GLU A 344 0.86 22.43 -5.67
C GLU A 344 2.19 22.47 -6.47
N GLY A 345 2.11 22.20 -7.78
CA GLY A 345 3.25 22.35 -8.67
C GLY A 345 3.61 23.81 -8.97
N SER A 346 4.73 24.02 -9.65
CA SER A 346 5.14 25.35 -10.11
C SER A 346 4.30 25.80 -11.31
N SER A 347 3.91 27.07 -11.35
CA SER A 347 3.14 27.63 -12.46
C SER A 347 3.96 27.65 -13.75
N PRO A 348 3.39 27.35 -14.94
CA PRO A 348 4.07 27.48 -16.23
C PRO A 348 4.63 28.89 -16.49
N LYS A 349 4.10 29.92 -15.81
CA LYS A 349 4.53 31.32 -15.95
C LYS A 349 5.77 31.68 -15.12
N SER A 350 6.26 30.81 -14.21
CA SER A 350 7.42 31.14 -13.37
C SER A 350 8.77 31.02 -14.09
N ASP A 351 8.82 30.38 -15.26
CA ASP A 351 10.06 30.13 -16.01
C ASP A 351 10.23 31.00 -17.26
N ALA A 352 9.32 31.96 -17.51
CA ALA A 352 9.57 33.02 -18.48
C ALA A 352 10.53 34.05 -17.85
N PRO A 353 11.69 34.37 -18.45
CA PRO A 353 12.51 35.46 -17.97
C PRO A 353 11.66 36.73 -17.95
N LYS A 354 11.59 37.39 -16.78
CA LYS A 354 11.00 38.73 -16.70
C LYS A 354 11.77 39.60 -17.69
N ALA A 355 11.10 40.03 -18.76
CA ALA A 355 11.64 41.03 -19.66
C ALA A 355 12.00 42.26 -18.81
N ALA A 356 13.27 42.67 -18.93
CA ALA A 356 13.83 43.81 -18.23
C ALA A 356 13.20 45.12 -18.68
#